data_AF-A0AAP2HL18-F1
#
_entry.id   AF-A0AAP2HL18-F1
#
_cell.length_a   1.000
_cell.length_b   1.000
_cell.length_c   1.000
_cell.angle_alpha   90.00
_cell.angle_beta   90.00
_cell.angle_gamma   90.00
#
_symmetry.space_group_name_H-M   'P 1'
#
loop_
_entity.id
_entity.type
_entity.pdbx_description
1 polymer ?
#
loop_
_entity_poly.entity_id
_entity_poly.type
_entity_poly.pdbx_seq_one_letter_code
_entity_poly.pdbx_strand_id
1 'polypeptide(L)'
;MMNTIKLYDMADDATRRSVFWLLQRLTSFSLWKRKRDAFATFANEYENAVKTWPEDDPEAIPPQNLPIIFEILAAYDRGLSDLARGYRFVWRRGQPLQYAIDRYNHLNAHFFPHSDYWDRGAQVAPYPPKVDALAQLLHASEYQMEYAPLEPEPLDNCLAQLSSIGLLLSSETYKHGFYTLPYPVFPDDLPEVPEAVGPVIKSDDKVPCDGIWEPVAIEQSKLLGVVPVGNRSLRNNGCFNYFVRDIRAPNVRDDDTGAIVKTHWRLLWEDKRYADGIIPDESQYFLEPPSSPQPSRDTAAPVRTGDICPVSGVWRTQEYGGKTVRVEAGAAMPAMPDMLVRDNLGELKVHWVTWRLVTRA
;
A
#
# COMPACT_ATOMS: atom_id res chain seq x y z
N MET A 1 2.50 12.34 -21.22
CA MET A 1 3.86 11.95 -20.82
C MET A 1 3.87 10.44 -20.70
N MET A 2 4.74 9.73 -21.41
CA MET A 2 4.90 8.30 -21.22
C MET A 2 5.43 8.08 -19.80
N ASN A 3 4.66 7.39 -18.95
CA ASN A 3 5.15 6.94 -17.65
C ASN A 3 6.34 6.02 -17.90
N THR A 4 7.55 6.51 -17.66
CA THR A 4 8.74 5.65 -17.62
C THR A 4 8.52 4.69 -16.46
N ILE A 5 8.32 3.40 -16.74
CA ILE A 5 8.24 2.37 -15.70
C ILE A 5 9.59 2.38 -15.00
N LYS A 6 9.62 2.84 -13.74
CA LYS A 6 10.82 2.78 -12.92
C LYS A 6 11.10 1.32 -12.62
N LEU A 7 12.17 0.78 -13.22
CA LEU A 7 12.66 -0.56 -12.93
C LEU A 7 13.42 -0.52 -11.61
N TYR A 8 13.07 -1.43 -10.71
CA TYR A 8 13.75 -1.65 -9.44
C TYR A 8 14.62 -2.90 -9.56
N ASP A 9 15.84 -2.86 -9.01
CA ASP A 9 16.81 -3.96 -9.10
C ASP A 9 17.36 -4.27 -7.70
N MET A 10 17.29 -5.54 -7.27
CA MET A 10 17.84 -5.97 -5.98
C MET A 10 19.37 -6.07 -5.96
N ALA A 11 20.05 -5.83 -7.09
CA ALA A 11 21.49 -5.58 -7.13
C ALA A 11 21.87 -4.14 -6.71
N ASP A 12 20.92 -3.19 -6.76
CA ASP A 12 21.12 -1.81 -6.34
C ASP A 12 20.97 -1.64 -4.81
N ASP A 13 21.96 -1.01 -4.17
CA ASP A 13 22.00 -0.86 -2.71
C ASP A 13 20.86 0.02 -2.20
N ALA A 14 20.53 1.11 -2.90
CA ALA A 14 19.43 2.00 -2.51
C ALA A 14 18.07 1.27 -2.53
N THR A 15 17.85 0.45 -3.57
CA THR A 15 16.67 -0.42 -3.66
C THR A 15 16.62 -1.44 -2.52
N ARG A 16 17.73 -2.13 -2.23
CA ARG A 16 17.82 -3.10 -1.13
C ARG A 16 17.50 -2.45 0.22
N ARG A 17 18.08 -1.29 0.52
CA ARG A 17 17.82 -0.52 1.75
C ARG A 17 16.35 -0.12 1.87
N SER A 18 15.74 0.32 0.77
CA SER A 18 14.32 0.71 0.74
C SER A 18 13.40 -0.48 1.05
N VAL A 19 13.63 -1.63 0.42
CA VAL A 19 12.86 -2.86 0.67
C VAL A 19 13.05 -3.35 2.11
N PHE A 20 14.29 -3.36 2.59
CA PHE A 20 14.62 -3.78 3.95
C PHE A 20 13.88 -2.92 4.98
N TRP A 21 13.96 -1.60 4.85
CA TRP A 21 13.28 -0.66 5.73
C TRP A 21 11.75 -0.82 5.69
N LEU A 22 11.15 -1.03 4.51
CA LEU A 22 9.71 -1.25 4.39
C LEU A 22 9.25 -2.53 5.08
N LEU A 23 10.02 -3.62 4.98
CA LEU A 23 9.72 -4.85 5.70
C LEU A 23 9.79 -4.67 7.21
N GLN A 24 10.77 -3.89 7.71
CA GLN A 24 10.84 -3.57 9.13
C GLN A 24 9.63 -2.73 9.60
N ARG A 25 9.19 -1.78 8.77
CA ARG A 25 7.97 -0.99 8.98
C ARG A 25 6.71 -1.86 9.02
N LEU A 26 6.53 -2.74 8.04
CA LEU A 26 5.36 -3.65 7.93
C LEU A 26 5.28 -4.66 9.08
N THR A 27 6.39 -4.92 9.75
CA THR A 27 6.50 -5.81 10.92
C THR A 27 6.65 -5.06 12.25
N SER A 28 6.50 -3.73 12.23
CA SER A 28 6.63 -2.88 13.43
C SER A 28 5.36 -2.87 14.27
N PHE A 29 5.51 -2.88 15.59
CA PHE A 29 4.40 -2.74 16.52
C PHE A 29 3.59 -1.46 16.26
N SER A 30 4.28 -0.35 16.02
CA SER A 30 3.65 0.95 15.80
C SER A 30 2.77 0.99 14.56
N LEU A 31 3.10 0.25 13.49
CA LEU A 31 2.25 0.16 12.30
C LEU A 31 0.95 -0.58 12.62
N TRP A 32 1.06 -1.75 13.26
CA TRP A 32 -0.11 -2.55 13.63
C TRP A 32 -0.99 -1.85 14.67
N LYS A 33 -0.39 -1.06 15.58
CA LYS A 33 -1.14 -0.20 16.51
C LYS A 33 -1.91 0.89 15.76
N ARG A 34 -1.27 1.57 14.80
CA ARG A 34 -1.94 2.58 13.96
C ARG A 34 -3.09 1.98 13.16
N LYS A 35 -2.91 0.78 12.57
CA LYS A 35 -4.00 0.03 11.91
C LYS A 35 -5.20 -0.17 12.84
N ARG A 36 -4.94 -0.71 14.04
CA ARG A 36 -5.97 -0.95 15.06
C ARG A 36 -6.70 0.34 15.45
N ASP A 37 -5.97 1.42 15.70
CA ASP A 37 -6.55 2.68 16.15
C ASP A 37 -7.39 3.37 15.05
N ALA A 38 -6.92 3.30 13.79
CA ALA A 38 -7.71 3.75 12.64
C ALA A 38 -8.98 2.91 12.48
N PHE A 39 -8.87 1.59 12.60
CA PHE A 39 -10.02 0.69 12.52
C PHE A 39 -11.01 0.91 13.68
N ALA A 40 -10.54 1.27 14.87
CA ALA A 40 -11.41 1.63 16.00
C ALA A 40 -12.20 2.92 15.73
N THR A 41 -11.59 3.91 15.07
CA THR A 41 -12.30 5.10 14.61
C THR A 41 -13.42 4.71 13.63
N PHE A 42 -13.10 3.88 12.64
CA PHE A 42 -14.11 3.33 11.72
C PHE A 42 -15.23 2.60 12.45
N ALA A 43 -14.92 1.71 13.38
CA ALA A 43 -15.89 0.91 14.11
C ALA A 43 -16.88 1.79 14.90
N ASN A 44 -16.38 2.83 15.57
CA ASN A 44 -17.20 3.77 16.32
C ASN A 44 -18.16 4.55 15.40
N GLU A 45 -17.66 5.06 14.27
CA GLU A 45 -18.50 5.80 13.31
C GLU A 45 -19.50 4.89 12.60
N TYR A 46 -19.12 3.64 12.31
CA TYR A 46 -20.02 2.63 11.75
C TYR A 46 -21.16 2.30 12.71
N GLU A 47 -20.86 2.07 13.99
CA GLU A 47 -21.86 1.82 15.03
C GLU A 47 -22.78 3.04 15.21
N ASN A 48 -22.22 4.26 15.19
CA ASN A 48 -23.01 5.48 15.23
C ASN A 48 -23.94 5.62 14.03
N ALA A 49 -23.46 5.33 12.81
CA ALA A 49 -24.27 5.35 11.60
C ALA A 49 -25.45 4.37 11.69
N VAL A 50 -25.20 3.13 12.11
CA VAL A 50 -26.25 2.11 12.32
C VAL A 50 -27.32 2.57 13.32
N LYS A 51 -26.95 3.34 14.34
CA LYS A 51 -27.89 3.83 15.37
C LYS A 51 -28.68 5.06 14.97
N THR A 52 -28.14 5.90 14.09
CA THR A 52 -28.63 7.26 13.85
C THR A 52 -29.25 7.47 12.47
N TRP A 53 -28.89 6.65 11.49
CA TRP A 53 -29.45 6.77 10.15
C TRP A 53 -30.89 6.26 10.13
N PRO A 54 -31.80 6.90 9.36
CA PRO A 54 -33.19 6.47 9.28
C PRO A 54 -33.35 5.02 8.83
N GLU A 55 -34.35 4.30 9.36
CA GLU A 55 -34.61 2.91 8.97
C GLU A 55 -35.03 2.76 7.50
N ASP A 56 -35.60 3.81 6.90
CA ASP A 56 -36.02 3.91 5.51
C ASP A 56 -34.97 4.56 4.60
N ASP A 57 -33.76 4.81 5.11
CA ASP A 57 -32.67 5.37 4.32
C ASP A 57 -32.22 4.34 3.26
N PRO A 58 -32.34 4.65 1.96
CA PRO A 58 -31.94 3.73 0.88
C PRO A 58 -30.43 3.44 0.89
N GLU A 59 -29.65 4.27 1.58
CA GLU A 59 -28.20 4.12 1.73
C GLU A 59 -27.82 3.67 3.16
N ALA A 60 -28.76 3.11 3.93
CA ALA A 60 -28.50 2.59 5.27
C ALA A 60 -27.38 1.55 5.27
N ILE A 61 -26.48 1.66 6.25
CA ILE A 61 -25.35 0.75 6.41
C ILE A 61 -25.81 -0.58 7.05
N PRO A 62 -25.34 -1.75 6.59
CA PRO A 62 -25.81 -3.05 7.11
C PRO A 62 -25.42 -3.29 8.58
N PRO A 63 -26.36 -3.38 9.54
CA PRO A 63 -26.04 -3.66 10.95
C PRO A 63 -25.38 -5.03 11.16
N GLN A 64 -25.55 -5.97 10.21
CA GLN A 64 -24.99 -7.32 10.25
C GLN A 64 -23.46 -7.36 10.18
N ASN A 65 -22.81 -6.25 9.83
CA ASN A 65 -21.35 -6.14 9.84
C ASN A 65 -20.78 -5.82 11.23
N LEU A 66 -21.59 -5.38 12.19
CA LEU A 66 -21.09 -5.06 13.55
C LEU A 66 -20.36 -6.23 14.23
N PRO A 67 -20.86 -7.49 14.19
CA PRO A 67 -20.12 -8.63 14.73
C PRO A 67 -18.71 -8.80 14.15
N ILE A 68 -18.54 -8.73 12.82
CA ILE A 68 -17.22 -8.88 12.20
C ILE A 68 -16.29 -7.70 12.54
N ILE A 69 -16.84 -6.49 12.64
CA ILE A 69 -16.09 -5.30 13.07
C ILE A 69 -15.52 -5.49 14.49
N PHE A 70 -16.35 -5.94 15.43
CA PHE A 70 -15.88 -6.20 16.80
C PHE A 70 -14.93 -7.41 16.89
N GLU A 71 -15.11 -8.44 16.04
CA GLU A 71 -14.14 -9.53 15.93
C GLU A 71 -12.75 -9.04 15.48
N ILE A 72 -12.69 -8.15 14.48
CA ILE A 72 -11.45 -7.56 13.99
C ILE A 72 -10.75 -6.76 15.09
N LEU A 73 -11.50 -5.92 15.84
CA LEU A 73 -10.95 -5.18 16.97
C LEU A 73 -10.37 -6.09 18.04
N ALA A 74 -11.10 -7.13 18.44
CA ALA A 74 -10.63 -8.09 19.43
C ALA A 74 -9.40 -8.87 18.95
N ALA A 75 -9.32 -9.16 17.65
CA ALA A 75 -8.16 -9.81 17.04
C ALA A 75 -6.93 -8.90 17.04
N TYR A 76 -7.08 -7.61 16.70
CA TYR A 76 -6.01 -6.63 16.85
C TYR A 76 -5.53 -6.49 18.30
N ASP A 77 -6.44 -6.39 19.27
CA ASP A 77 -6.07 -6.22 20.68
C ASP A 77 -5.25 -7.42 21.21
N ARG A 78 -5.66 -8.65 20.86
CA ARG A 78 -4.87 -9.86 21.17
C ARG A 78 -3.52 -9.85 20.46
N GLY A 79 -3.52 -9.59 19.15
CA GLY A 79 -2.30 -9.60 18.34
C GLY A 79 -1.28 -8.56 18.76
N LEU A 80 -1.71 -7.36 19.12
CA LEU A 80 -0.83 -6.31 19.65
C LEU A 80 -0.27 -6.68 21.01
N SER A 81 -1.09 -7.28 21.89
CA SER A 81 -0.62 -7.76 23.20
C SER A 81 0.53 -8.76 23.04
N ASP A 82 0.39 -9.71 22.12
CA ASP A 82 1.40 -10.73 21.86
C ASP A 82 2.62 -10.16 21.12
N LEU A 83 2.41 -9.29 20.14
CA LEU A 83 3.48 -8.63 19.40
C LEU A 83 4.36 -7.78 20.33
N ALA A 84 3.77 -7.06 21.30
CA ALA A 84 4.51 -6.28 22.30
C ALA A 84 5.42 -7.13 23.20
N ARG A 85 5.22 -8.46 23.26
CA ARG A 85 6.06 -9.42 23.96
C ARG A 85 7.10 -10.08 23.05
N GLY A 86 7.21 -9.61 21.82
CA GLY A 86 8.11 -10.16 20.79
C GLY A 86 7.55 -11.39 20.07
N TYR A 87 6.28 -11.77 20.31
CA TYR A 87 5.72 -12.97 19.69
C TYR A 87 5.29 -12.71 18.25
N ARG A 88 6.03 -13.27 17.31
CA ARG A 88 5.78 -13.12 15.86
C ARG A 88 4.82 -14.16 15.29
N PHE A 89 4.45 -15.16 16.09
CA PHE A 89 3.43 -16.12 15.70
C PHE A 89 2.09 -15.46 15.35
N VAL A 90 1.85 -14.21 15.79
CA VAL A 90 0.64 -13.43 15.49
C VAL A 90 0.27 -13.33 14.01
N TRP A 91 1.24 -13.51 13.10
CA TRP A 91 1.06 -13.50 11.65
C TRP A 91 0.93 -14.90 11.02
N ARG A 92 1.05 -15.96 11.81
CA ARG A 92 0.80 -17.33 11.34
C ARG A 92 -0.68 -17.55 11.09
N ARG A 93 -1.01 -18.59 10.34
CA ARG A 93 -2.38 -18.95 10.00
C ARG A 93 -3.25 -19.14 11.25
N GLY A 94 -4.42 -18.51 11.26
CA GLY A 94 -5.38 -18.52 12.36
C GLY A 94 -4.95 -17.75 13.59
N GLN A 95 -3.79 -17.07 13.55
CA GLN A 95 -3.31 -16.24 14.66
C GLN A 95 -3.87 -14.82 14.56
N PRO A 96 -3.85 -14.04 15.66
CA PRO A 96 -4.73 -12.88 15.78
C PRO A 96 -4.58 -11.82 14.68
N LEU A 97 -3.35 -11.48 14.26
CA LEU A 97 -3.14 -10.45 13.23
C LEU A 97 -3.44 -10.97 11.82
N GLN A 98 -3.14 -12.24 11.54
CA GLN A 98 -3.56 -12.87 10.29
C GLN A 98 -5.09 -12.94 10.18
N TYR A 99 -5.77 -13.36 11.27
CA TYR A 99 -7.23 -13.40 11.34
C TYR A 99 -7.85 -12.01 11.17
N ALA A 100 -7.26 -10.97 11.78
CA ALA A 100 -7.73 -9.59 11.60
C ALA A 100 -7.71 -9.16 10.13
N ILE A 101 -6.65 -9.48 9.39
CA ILE A 101 -6.53 -9.20 7.95
C ILE A 101 -7.57 -9.98 7.14
N ASP A 102 -7.75 -11.28 7.39
CA ASP A 102 -8.76 -12.07 6.68
C ASP A 102 -10.18 -11.52 6.86
N ARG A 103 -10.53 -11.17 8.11
CA ARG A 103 -11.85 -10.61 8.42
C ARG A 103 -11.99 -9.18 7.88
N TYR A 104 -10.94 -8.38 7.90
CA TYR A 104 -10.92 -7.07 7.24
C TYR A 104 -11.18 -7.20 5.73
N ASN A 105 -10.47 -8.09 5.04
CA ASN A 105 -10.64 -8.30 3.61
C ASN A 105 -12.07 -8.75 3.27
N HIS A 106 -12.65 -9.63 4.08
CA HIS A 106 -14.05 -10.04 3.94
C HIS A 106 -15.01 -8.88 4.15
N LEU A 107 -14.82 -8.08 5.21
CA LEU A 107 -15.63 -6.89 5.46
C LEU A 107 -15.53 -5.89 4.31
N ASN A 108 -14.31 -5.62 3.82
CA ASN A 108 -14.06 -4.66 2.74
C ASN A 108 -14.75 -5.09 1.43
N ALA A 109 -14.64 -6.38 1.06
CA ALA A 109 -15.30 -6.92 -0.13
C ALA A 109 -16.83 -6.82 -0.08
N HIS A 110 -17.42 -6.81 1.12
CA HIS A 110 -18.86 -6.79 1.35
C HIS A 110 -19.31 -5.55 2.13
N PHE A 111 -18.53 -4.47 2.08
CA PHE A 111 -18.76 -3.29 2.93
C PHE A 111 -20.12 -2.66 2.68
N PHE A 112 -20.47 -2.46 1.41
CA PHE A 112 -21.73 -1.88 0.97
C PHE A 112 -22.19 -2.49 -0.37
N PRO A 113 -22.84 -3.67 -0.35
CA PRO A 113 -23.17 -4.45 -1.56
C PRO A 113 -24.47 -4.00 -2.24
N HIS A 114 -24.65 -2.69 -2.40
CA HIS A 114 -25.81 -2.12 -3.10
C HIS A 114 -25.60 -2.21 -4.63
N SER A 115 -26.63 -2.62 -5.38
CA SER A 115 -26.53 -2.95 -6.81
C SER A 115 -25.99 -1.81 -7.69
N ASP A 116 -26.20 -0.56 -7.27
CA ASP A 116 -25.77 0.62 -8.03
C ASP A 116 -24.27 0.90 -7.92
N TYR A 117 -23.61 0.37 -6.90
CA TYR A 117 -22.20 0.66 -6.59
C TYR A 117 -21.33 -0.59 -6.53
N TRP A 118 -21.94 -1.77 -6.50
CA TRP A 118 -21.27 -3.03 -6.28
C TRP A 118 -21.72 -4.07 -7.29
N ASP A 119 -20.76 -4.74 -7.94
CA ASP A 119 -21.00 -5.89 -8.82
C ASP A 119 -19.93 -6.96 -8.59
N ARG A 120 -20.35 -8.23 -8.58
CA ARG A 120 -19.48 -9.44 -8.51
C ARG A 120 -18.31 -9.37 -7.51
N GLY A 121 -18.50 -8.88 -6.30
CA GLY A 121 -17.44 -8.88 -5.29
C GLY A 121 -16.64 -7.60 -5.19
N ALA A 122 -16.94 -6.58 -6.00
CA ALA A 122 -16.16 -5.35 -6.05
C ALA A 122 -17.02 -4.10 -6.20
N GLN A 123 -16.50 -2.99 -5.69
CA GLN A 123 -17.02 -1.67 -6.00
C GLN A 123 -16.83 -1.39 -7.51
N VAL A 124 -17.88 -0.92 -8.17
CA VAL A 124 -17.88 -0.55 -9.60
C VAL A 124 -18.27 0.90 -9.85
N ALA A 125 -18.79 1.60 -8.83
CA ALA A 125 -19.05 3.03 -8.87
C ALA A 125 -18.75 3.69 -7.51
N PRO A 126 -18.48 5.02 -7.48
CA PRO A 126 -18.24 5.74 -6.24
C PRO A 126 -19.43 5.64 -5.30
N TYR A 127 -19.17 5.49 -3.99
CA TYR A 127 -20.23 5.44 -3.00
C TYR A 127 -20.90 6.81 -2.81
N PRO A 128 -22.15 6.84 -2.29
CA PRO A 128 -22.75 8.07 -1.81
C PRO A 128 -21.88 8.76 -0.75
N PRO A 129 -21.85 10.10 -0.67
CA PRO A 129 -20.88 10.83 0.16
C PRO A 129 -20.80 10.38 1.64
N LYS A 130 -21.93 10.04 2.27
CA LYS A 130 -21.94 9.57 3.66
C LYS A 130 -21.41 8.15 3.84
N VAL A 131 -21.61 7.28 2.84
CA VAL A 131 -21.07 5.90 2.81
C VAL A 131 -19.59 5.95 2.47
N ASP A 132 -19.20 6.82 1.54
CA ASP A 132 -17.79 7.06 1.17
C ASP A 132 -16.97 7.55 2.37
N ALA A 133 -17.52 8.44 3.20
CA ALA A 133 -16.85 8.87 4.43
C ALA A 133 -16.52 7.69 5.37
N LEU A 134 -17.42 6.72 5.51
CA LEU A 134 -17.16 5.50 6.29
C LEU A 134 -16.16 4.56 5.59
N ALA A 135 -16.24 4.43 4.26
CA ALA A 135 -15.27 3.65 3.49
C ALA A 135 -13.85 4.22 3.63
N GLN A 136 -13.70 5.54 3.60
CA GLN A 136 -12.41 6.20 3.82
C GLN A 136 -11.85 5.91 5.23
N LEU A 137 -12.70 5.87 6.25
CA LEU A 137 -12.30 5.47 7.60
C LEU A 137 -11.87 3.99 7.67
N LEU A 138 -12.56 3.11 6.94
CA LEU A 138 -12.16 1.70 6.82
C LEU A 138 -10.77 1.59 6.20
N HIS A 139 -10.55 2.22 5.04
CA HIS A 139 -9.27 2.21 4.32
C HIS A 139 -8.15 2.96 5.05
N ALA A 140 -8.46 3.85 6.00
CA ALA A 140 -7.43 4.47 6.84
C ALA A 140 -6.67 3.44 7.71
N SER A 141 -7.24 2.25 7.90
CA SER A 141 -6.57 1.13 8.56
C SER A 141 -5.79 0.22 7.61
N GLU A 142 -5.78 0.50 6.31
CA GLU A 142 -5.14 -0.30 5.27
C GLU A 142 -3.76 0.26 4.88
N TYR A 143 -2.82 -0.64 4.64
CA TYR A 143 -1.48 -0.33 4.17
C TYR A 143 -1.09 -1.27 3.05
N GLN A 144 -0.44 -0.71 2.02
CA GLN A 144 0.10 -1.49 0.93
C GLN A 144 1.05 -2.57 1.46
N MET A 145 0.85 -3.81 1.01
CA MET A 145 1.61 -4.99 1.42
C MET A 145 1.56 -5.35 2.91
N GLU A 146 0.49 -5.00 3.63
CA GLU A 146 0.29 -5.39 5.03
C GLU A 146 0.24 -6.90 5.29
N TYR A 147 0.03 -7.70 4.24
CA TYR A 147 0.10 -9.16 4.29
C TYR A 147 1.52 -9.73 4.16
N ALA A 148 2.54 -8.89 3.91
CA ALA A 148 3.94 -9.32 3.77
C ALA A 148 4.48 -10.20 4.92
N PRO A 149 4.13 -10.01 6.21
CA PRO A 149 4.60 -10.88 7.28
C PRO A 149 3.75 -12.15 7.48
N LEU A 150 2.64 -12.31 6.76
CA LEU A 150 1.73 -13.43 6.96
C LEU A 150 2.33 -14.74 6.45
N GLU A 151 2.05 -15.83 7.17
CA GLU A 151 2.44 -17.17 6.75
C GLU A 151 1.89 -17.49 5.35
N PRO A 152 2.75 -17.90 4.39
CA PRO A 152 2.33 -18.29 3.05
C PRO A 152 1.26 -19.37 2.99
N GLU A 153 0.39 -19.27 1.99
CA GLU A 153 -0.67 -20.22 1.68
C GLU A 153 -0.13 -21.60 1.24
N PRO A 154 -0.39 -22.70 1.97
CA PRO A 154 0.07 -24.04 1.58
C PRO A 154 -0.58 -24.56 0.30
N LEU A 155 -1.81 -24.12 0.00
CA LEU A 155 -2.59 -24.58 -1.15
C LEU A 155 -2.08 -24.00 -2.47
N ASP A 156 -1.39 -22.86 -2.45
CA ASP A 156 -0.84 -22.18 -3.62
C ASP A 156 0.66 -22.43 -3.80
N ASN A 157 1.09 -23.69 -3.67
CA ASN A 157 2.50 -24.08 -3.79
C ASN A 157 3.42 -23.35 -2.79
N CYS A 158 2.87 -22.80 -1.70
CA CYS A 158 3.61 -22.07 -0.66
C CYS A 158 4.51 -20.99 -1.25
N LEU A 159 3.95 -20.04 -2.00
CA LEU A 159 4.71 -18.95 -2.62
C LEU A 159 5.05 -17.84 -1.61
N ALA A 160 6.20 -17.21 -1.80
CA ALA A 160 6.62 -16.06 -1.00
C ALA A 160 5.63 -14.89 -1.20
N GLN A 161 5.34 -14.15 -0.11
CA GLN A 161 4.37 -13.04 -0.13
C GLN A 161 4.81 -11.91 -1.06
N LEU A 162 6.12 -11.68 -1.15
CA LEU A 162 6.74 -10.69 -2.02
C LEU A 162 7.45 -11.40 -3.16
N SER A 163 6.79 -11.46 -4.32
CA SER A 163 7.41 -11.93 -5.58
C SER A 163 8.12 -10.81 -6.32
N SER A 164 7.59 -9.57 -6.26
CA SER A 164 8.14 -8.43 -7.00
C SER A 164 8.38 -7.21 -6.11
N ILE A 165 9.49 -6.52 -6.37
CA ILE A 165 9.90 -5.27 -5.69
C ILE A 165 8.88 -4.15 -5.95
N GLY A 166 8.26 -4.17 -7.14
CA GLY A 166 7.29 -3.16 -7.56
C GLY A 166 6.08 -3.08 -6.64
N LEU A 167 5.71 -4.18 -5.97
CA LEU A 167 4.59 -4.22 -5.03
C LEU A 167 4.78 -3.28 -3.82
N LEU A 168 6.04 -3.01 -3.45
CA LEU A 168 6.41 -2.15 -2.33
C LEU A 168 6.77 -0.73 -2.78
N LEU A 169 7.52 -0.61 -3.89
CA LEU A 169 8.15 0.65 -4.29
C LEU A 169 7.44 1.38 -5.45
N SER A 170 6.53 0.74 -6.18
CA SER A 170 5.79 1.44 -7.22
C SER A 170 4.71 2.32 -6.59
N SER A 171 4.70 3.63 -6.87
CA SER A 171 3.61 4.49 -6.41
C SER A 171 2.25 4.11 -7.04
N GLU A 172 2.26 3.45 -8.19
CA GLU A 172 1.04 3.04 -8.87
C GLU A 172 0.32 1.90 -8.13
N THR A 173 1.03 1.06 -7.37
CA THR A 173 0.39 -0.03 -6.60
C THR A 173 -0.37 0.47 -5.36
N TYR A 174 -0.23 1.75 -5.01
CA TYR A 174 -0.97 2.40 -3.92
C TYR A 174 -2.25 3.07 -4.41
N LYS A 175 -2.46 3.15 -5.74
CA LYS A 175 -3.66 3.72 -6.34
C LYS A 175 -4.68 2.59 -6.54
N HIS A 176 -5.74 2.64 -5.76
CA HIS A 176 -6.90 1.76 -5.92
C HIS A 176 -7.95 2.49 -6.76
N GLY A 177 -8.93 1.75 -7.29
CA GLY A 177 -9.93 2.33 -8.21
C GLY A 177 -10.67 3.55 -7.63
N PHE A 178 -10.98 3.51 -6.33
CA PHE A 178 -11.80 4.52 -5.65
C PHE A 178 -11.08 5.25 -4.50
N TYR A 179 -9.87 4.82 -4.12
CA TYR A 179 -9.09 5.42 -3.04
C TYR A 179 -7.59 5.30 -3.32
N THR A 180 -6.77 6.06 -2.60
CA THR A 180 -5.31 5.96 -2.71
C THR A 180 -4.73 5.82 -1.32
N LEU A 181 -3.92 4.78 -1.13
CA LEU A 181 -3.19 4.57 0.11
C LEU A 181 -2.00 5.52 0.20
N PRO A 182 -1.63 5.99 1.40
CA PRO A 182 -0.48 6.87 1.57
C PRO A 182 0.82 6.14 1.23
N TYR A 183 1.57 6.69 0.26
CA TYR A 183 2.91 6.20 -0.06
C TYR A 183 3.88 6.54 1.09
N PRO A 184 4.72 5.59 1.54
CA PRO A 184 5.64 5.82 2.65
C PRO A 184 6.69 6.87 2.29
N VAL A 185 6.95 7.77 3.24
CA VAL A 185 8.04 8.74 3.15
C VAL A 185 9.28 8.12 3.77
N PHE A 186 10.32 7.97 2.97
CA PHE A 186 11.60 7.40 3.40
C PHE A 186 12.42 8.49 4.12
N PRO A 187 13.16 8.13 5.19
CA PRO A 187 14.18 9.02 5.73
C PRO A 187 15.27 9.28 4.68
N ASP A 188 15.92 10.45 4.78
CA ASP A 188 17.02 10.83 3.88
C ASP A 188 18.17 9.81 3.91
N ASP A 189 18.47 9.32 5.12
CA ASP A 189 19.49 8.30 5.35
C ASP A 189 18.84 6.97 5.75
N LEU A 190 18.77 6.04 4.79
CA LEU A 190 18.30 4.68 5.06
C LEU A 190 19.41 3.81 5.68
N PRO A 191 19.07 2.97 6.68
CA PRO A 191 20.04 2.07 7.29
C PRO A 191 20.61 1.09 6.26
N GLU A 192 21.88 0.74 6.43
CA GLU A 192 22.51 -0.28 5.58
C GLU A 192 21.84 -1.63 5.78
N VAL A 193 21.75 -2.42 4.70
CA VAL A 193 21.32 -3.81 4.83
C VAL A 193 22.45 -4.59 5.51
N PRO A 194 22.19 -5.30 6.62
CA PRO A 194 23.23 -6.05 7.31
C PRO A 194 23.92 -7.05 6.39
N GLU A 195 25.23 -7.26 6.61
CA GLU A 195 25.94 -8.33 5.94
C GLU A 195 25.34 -9.68 6.34
N ALA A 196 25.07 -10.52 5.35
CA ALA A 196 24.33 -11.76 5.56
C ALA A 196 25.19 -12.82 6.27
N VAL A 197 25.09 -12.89 7.60
CA VAL A 197 25.81 -13.84 8.47
C VAL A 197 24.95 -15.01 8.96
N GLY A 198 23.67 -15.04 8.61
CA GLY A 198 22.72 -16.04 9.10
C GLY A 198 22.69 -17.34 8.29
N PRO A 199 21.91 -18.34 8.76
CA PRO A 199 21.78 -19.63 8.09
C PRO A 199 21.18 -19.51 6.68
N VAL A 200 21.47 -20.51 5.84
CA VAL A 200 20.80 -20.71 4.56
C VAL A 200 19.86 -21.91 4.68
N ILE A 201 18.58 -21.69 4.39
CA ILE A 201 17.54 -22.73 4.37
C ILE A 201 17.02 -22.92 2.94
N LYS A 202 16.33 -24.03 2.67
CA LYS A 202 15.68 -24.29 1.38
C LYS A 202 14.17 -24.23 1.53
N SER A 203 13.46 -24.02 0.42
CA SER A 203 12.01 -24.22 0.41
C SER A 203 11.63 -25.56 1.05
N ASP A 204 10.52 -25.59 1.77
CA ASP A 204 10.03 -26.69 2.62
C ASP A 204 10.81 -26.92 3.94
N ASP A 205 11.99 -26.32 4.15
CA ASP A 205 12.65 -26.35 5.46
C ASP A 205 11.85 -25.54 6.49
N LYS A 206 11.96 -25.91 7.77
CA LYS A 206 11.41 -25.08 8.84
C LYS A 206 12.28 -23.83 9.03
N VAL A 207 11.63 -22.67 9.06
CA VAL A 207 12.28 -21.39 9.33
C VAL A 207 12.76 -21.37 10.80
N PRO A 208 14.06 -21.17 11.08
CA PRO A 208 14.61 -21.30 12.43
C PRO A 208 14.34 -20.09 13.33
N CYS A 209 14.14 -18.91 12.75
CA CYS A 209 13.93 -17.65 13.47
C CYS A 209 13.10 -16.67 12.66
N ASP A 210 12.43 -15.76 13.36
CA ASP A 210 11.70 -14.65 12.77
C ASP A 210 12.66 -13.65 12.15
N GLY A 211 12.35 -13.12 10.97
CA GLY A 211 13.25 -12.15 10.35
C GLY A 211 13.05 -11.90 8.87
N ILE A 212 13.96 -11.10 8.32
CA ILE A 212 14.03 -10.79 6.90
C ILE A 212 15.03 -11.74 6.23
N TRP A 213 14.58 -12.39 5.17
CA TRP A 213 15.32 -13.38 4.41
C TRP A 213 15.43 -12.95 2.96
N GLU A 214 16.59 -13.18 2.35
CA GLU A 214 16.80 -12.94 0.93
C GLU A 214 16.85 -14.26 0.15
N PRO A 215 16.25 -14.30 -1.04
CA PRO A 215 16.40 -15.43 -1.95
C PRO A 215 17.81 -15.38 -2.56
N VAL A 216 18.50 -16.51 -2.60
CA VAL A 216 19.85 -16.64 -3.15
C VAL A 216 19.95 -17.72 -4.21
N ALA A 217 20.63 -17.40 -5.31
CA ALA A 217 21.10 -18.38 -6.28
C ALA A 217 22.42 -18.98 -5.79
N ILE A 218 22.51 -20.32 -5.79
CA ILE A 218 23.77 -21.02 -5.49
C ILE A 218 24.49 -21.27 -6.80
N GLU A 219 25.49 -20.44 -7.10
CA GLU A 219 26.39 -20.66 -8.23
C GLU A 219 27.49 -21.64 -7.81
N GLN A 220 27.63 -22.74 -8.56
CA GLN A 220 28.80 -23.63 -8.44
C GLN A 220 29.76 -23.31 -9.57
N SER A 221 30.94 -22.81 -9.23
CA SER A 221 32.02 -22.67 -10.20
C SER A 221 32.51 -24.06 -10.65
N LYS A 222 32.14 -24.46 -11.87
CA LYS A 222 32.70 -25.66 -12.52
C LYS A 222 33.97 -25.24 -13.25
N LEU A 223 35.14 -25.49 -12.66
CA LEU A 223 36.41 -25.40 -13.38
C LEU A 223 36.80 -26.82 -13.85
N LEU A 224 36.79 -27.05 -15.17
CA LEU A 224 37.32 -28.27 -15.82
C LEU A 224 36.90 -29.60 -15.17
N GLY A 225 35.61 -29.77 -14.89
CA GLY A 225 35.04 -31.05 -14.42
C GLY A 225 35.35 -31.43 -12.97
N VAL A 226 36.15 -30.64 -12.25
CA VAL A 226 36.38 -30.81 -10.82
C VAL A 226 35.52 -29.78 -10.08
N VAL A 227 34.68 -30.23 -9.14
CA VAL A 227 33.95 -29.33 -8.24
C VAL A 227 34.87 -29.01 -7.07
N PRO A 228 35.42 -27.79 -6.94
CA PRO A 228 36.21 -27.43 -5.78
C PRO A 228 35.27 -27.37 -4.57
N VAL A 229 35.57 -28.15 -3.53
CA VAL A 229 34.86 -28.06 -2.26
C VAL A 229 35.10 -26.66 -1.69
N GLY A 230 34.07 -25.83 -1.64
CA GLY A 230 34.10 -24.50 -1.01
C GLY A 230 33.81 -23.31 -1.90
N ASN A 231 33.73 -23.46 -3.24
CA ASN A 231 33.59 -22.31 -4.15
C ASN A 231 32.13 -22.09 -4.60
N ARG A 232 31.22 -21.91 -3.63
CA ARG A 232 29.81 -21.57 -3.86
C ARG A 232 29.62 -20.07 -3.64
N SER A 233 29.34 -19.30 -4.69
CA SER A 233 28.89 -17.91 -4.56
C SER A 233 27.37 -17.89 -4.35
N LEU A 234 26.93 -17.06 -3.40
CA LEU A 234 25.52 -16.77 -3.16
C LEU A 234 25.24 -15.37 -3.68
N ARG A 235 24.41 -15.26 -4.72
CA ARG A 235 23.93 -13.98 -5.25
C ARG A 235 22.47 -13.81 -4.89
N ASN A 236 22.05 -12.59 -4.58
CA ASN A 236 20.63 -12.28 -4.45
C ASN A 236 19.91 -12.64 -5.76
N ASN A 237 18.74 -13.24 -5.64
CA ASN A 237 17.95 -13.73 -6.76
C ASN A 237 16.47 -13.33 -6.61
N GLY A 238 16.19 -12.12 -6.09
CA GLY A 238 14.83 -11.61 -5.94
C GLY A 238 14.58 -10.82 -4.66
N CYS A 239 13.30 -10.52 -4.44
CA CYS A 239 12.81 -9.64 -3.37
C CYS A 239 12.98 -10.27 -1.98
N PHE A 240 13.35 -9.45 -0.99
CA PHE A 240 13.38 -9.88 0.41
C PHE A 240 11.98 -10.22 0.91
N ASN A 241 11.89 -11.16 1.85
CA ASN A 241 10.64 -11.54 2.49
C ASN A 241 10.82 -11.61 4.01
N TYR A 242 9.75 -11.35 4.76
CA TYR A 242 9.72 -11.61 6.19
C TYR A 242 9.16 -13.00 6.45
N PHE A 243 9.87 -13.82 7.22
CA PHE A 243 9.39 -15.13 7.64
C PHE A 243 9.21 -15.17 9.15
N VAL A 244 8.12 -15.83 9.56
CA VAL A 244 7.86 -16.20 10.94
C VAL A 244 8.50 -17.56 11.21
N ARG A 245 9.08 -17.74 12.39
CA ARG A 245 9.64 -19.00 12.86
C ARG A 245 8.63 -20.15 12.75
N ASP A 246 9.17 -21.34 12.48
CA ASP A 246 8.47 -22.63 12.38
C ASP A 246 7.54 -22.80 11.17
N ILE A 247 7.35 -21.77 10.32
CA ILE A 247 6.70 -21.94 9.03
C ILE A 247 7.60 -22.73 8.07
N ARG A 248 7.03 -23.21 6.97
CA ARG A 248 7.79 -23.79 5.86
C ARG A 248 8.31 -22.66 4.98
N ALA A 249 9.61 -22.66 4.69
CA ALA A 249 10.19 -21.66 3.80
C ALA A 249 9.53 -21.77 2.40
N PRO A 250 9.08 -20.65 1.83
CA PRO A 250 8.29 -20.68 0.61
C PRO A 250 9.12 -20.92 -0.65
N ASN A 251 8.42 -21.23 -1.74
CA ASN A 251 8.92 -21.18 -3.12
C ASN A 251 8.81 -19.75 -3.66
N VAL A 252 9.50 -19.47 -4.76
CA VAL A 252 9.36 -18.20 -5.50
C VAL A 252 8.76 -18.49 -6.87
N ARG A 253 7.93 -17.57 -7.36
CA ARG A 253 7.49 -17.57 -8.75
C ARG A 253 8.52 -16.79 -9.57
N ASP A 254 9.05 -17.43 -10.58
CA ASP A 254 9.94 -16.79 -11.55
C ASP A 254 9.13 -15.81 -12.41
N ASP A 255 9.53 -14.54 -12.43
CA ASP A 255 8.76 -13.48 -13.09
C ASP A 255 8.77 -13.63 -14.63
N ASP A 256 9.83 -14.21 -15.20
CA ASP A 256 9.99 -14.36 -16.66
C ASP A 256 9.21 -15.56 -17.21
N THR A 257 9.31 -16.69 -16.53
CA THR A 257 8.73 -17.97 -16.98
C THR A 257 7.40 -18.30 -16.31
N GLY A 258 7.06 -17.61 -15.22
CA GLY A 258 5.92 -17.92 -14.36
C GLY A 258 6.08 -19.22 -13.56
N ALA A 259 7.23 -19.90 -13.68
CA ALA A 259 7.49 -21.20 -13.08
C ALA A 259 7.69 -21.10 -11.56
N ILE A 260 7.38 -22.19 -10.86
CA ILE A 260 7.58 -22.30 -9.42
C ILE A 260 8.97 -22.86 -9.17
N VAL A 261 9.79 -22.08 -8.47
CA VAL A 261 11.19 -22.40 -8.22
C VAL A 261 11.41 -22.67 -6.76
N LYS A 262 12.05 -23.82 -6.46
CA LYS A 262 12.57 -24.10 -5.12
C LYS A 262 13.74 -23.17 -4.84
N THR A 263 13.65 -22.42 -3.77
CA THR A 263 14.53 -21.29 -3.47
C THR A 263 15.39 -21.59 -2.24
N HIS A 264 16.62 -21.11 -2.27
CA HIS A 264 17.45 -21.04 -1.07
C HIS A 264 17.27 -19.65 -0.47
N TRP A 265 17.08 -19.58 0.84
CA TRP A 265 16.85 -18.36 1.57
C TRP A 265 17.98 -18.15 2.56
N ARG A 266 18.59 -16.96 2.55
CA ARG A 266 19.64 -16.56 3.49
C ARG A 266 19.07 -15.52 4.45
N LEU A 267 19.27 -15.72 5.75
CA LEU A 267 18.84 -14.74 6.75
C LEU A 267 19.70 -13.47 6.64
N LEU A 268 19.05 -12.33 6.48
CA LEU A 268 19.68 -11.00 6.53
C LEU A 268 19.61 -10.40 7.92
N TRP A 269 18.46 -10.55 8.58
CA TRP A 269 18.20 -9.90 9.85
C TRP A 269 17.22 -10.71 10.69
N GLU A 270 17.65 -11.08 11.89
CA GLU A 270 16.83 -11.75 12.90
C GLU A 270 16.02 -10.72 13.68
N ASP A 271 14.70 -10.84 13.69
CA ASP A 271 13.81 -9.90 14.37
C ASP A 271 13.65 -10.24 15.86
N LYS A 272 14.50 -9.62 16.68
CA LYS A 272 14.45 -9.76 18.15
C LYS A 272 13.72 -8.61 18.85
N ARG A 273 13.09 -7.69 18.11
CA ARG A 273 12.42 -6.53 18.74
C ARG A 273 11.33 -7.03 19.69
N TYR A 274 11.17 -6.31 20.81
CA TYR A 274 10.18 -6.52 21.87
C TYR A 274 10.35 -7.81 22.70
N ALA A 275 11.38 -8.63 22.45
CA ALA A 275 11.64 -9.84 23.25
C ALA A 275 12.00 -9.54 24.71
N ASP A 276 12.49 -8.33 24.98
CA ASP A 276 12.75 -7.76 26.31
C ASP A 276 11.53 -7.02 26.90
N GLY A 277 10.40 -7.01 26.19
CA GLY A 277 9.18 -6.28 26.56
C GLY A 277 9.25 -4.77 26.30
N ILE A 278 10.29 -4.26 25.63
CA ILE A 278 10.45 -2.84 25.32
C ILE A 278 10.13 -2.59 23.85
N ILE A 279 9.24 -1.62 23.60
CA ILE A 279 8.95 -1.13 22.25
C ILE A 279 9.90 0.04 21.99
N PRO A 280 10.90 -0.09 21.09
CA PRO A 280 11.79 1.00 20.73
C PRO A 280 11.05 2.13 20.02
N ASP A 281 11.73 3.27 19.85
CA ASP A 281 11.22 4.35 19.00
C ASP A 281 11.16 3.91 17.53
N GLU A 282 9.95 3.94 16.99
CA GLU A 282 9.62 3.56 15.61
C GLU A 282 9.09 4.76 14.81
N SER A 283 9.24 5.98 15.33
CA SER A 283 8.80 7.24 14.69
C SER A 283 9.35 7.41 13.27
N GLN A 284 10.57 6.90 13.02
CA GLN A 284 11.21 6.90 11.70
C GLN A 284 10.35 6.26 10.61
N TYR A 285 9.45 5.31 10.93
CA TYR A 285 8.59 4.64 9.96
C TYR A 285 7.37 5.46 9.52
N PHE A 286 7.13 6.62 10.14
CA PHE A 286 5.92 7.42 9.98
C PHE A 286 6.23 8.90 9.80
N LEU A 287 7.19 9.19 8.92
CA LEU A 287 7.48 10.55 8.50
C LEU A 287 6.32 11.13 7.69
N GLU A 288 6.06 12.41 7.89
CA GLU A 288 5.10 13.15 7.06
C GLU A 288 5.78 13.58 5.76
N PRO A 289 5.05 13.64 4.64
CA PRO A 289 5.57 14.25 3.44
C PRO A 289 5.99 15.68 3.77
N PRO A 290 7.10 16.19 3.22
CA PRO A 290 7.41 17.60 3.37
C PRO A 290 6.17 18.36 2.97
N SER A 291 5.64 19.18 3.88
CA SER A 291 4.43 19.94 3.64
C SER A 291 4.65 20.66 2.32
N SER A 292 3.89 20.27 1.29
CA SER A 292 3.79 21.11 0.10
C SER A 292 3.50 22.50 0.65
N PRO A 293 4.27 23.55 0.28
CA PRO A 293 4.08 24.88 0.85
C PRO A 293 2.59 25.11 0.82
N GLN A 294 2.00 25.29 2.02
CA GLN A 294 0.56 25.46 2.15
C GLN A 294 0.16 26.40 1.02
N PRO A 295 -0.85 26.04 0.21
CA PRO A 295 -1.35 26.97 -0.78
C PRO A 295 -1.55 28.27 0.01
N SER A 296 -0.77 29.30 -0.32
CA SER A 296 -0.90 30.57 0.38
C SER A 296 -2.40 30.90 0.31
N ARG A 297 -2.94 31.58 1.31
CA ARG A 297 -4.37 31.98 1.36
C ARG A 297 -4.85 32.73 0.10
N ASP A 298 -3.98 32.95 -0.88
CA ASP A 298 -4.18 33.51 -2.20
C ASP A 298 -4.44 32.49 -3.33
N THR A 299 -4.48 31.17 -3.08
CA THR A 299 -4.73 30.17 -4.13
C THR A 299 -6.17 29.69 -4.13
N ALA A 300 -6.94 30.11 -5.12
CA ALA A 300 -8.28 29.59 -5.37
C ALA A 300 -8.23 28.16 -5.95
N ALA A 301 -9.29 27.38 -5.69
CA ALA A 301 -9.46 26.05 -6.25
C ALA A 301 -9.40 26.08 -7.79
N PRO A 302 -8.88 25.02 -8.45
CA PRO A 302 -8.93 24.93 -9.90
C PRO A 302 -10.37 24.94 -10.41
N VAL A 303 -10.62 25.59 -11.55
CA VAL A 303 -11.95 25.70 -12.16
C VAL A 303 -11.92 25.27 -13.62
N ARG A 304 -13.02 24.75 -14.15
CA ARG A 304 -13.09 24.27 -15.53
C ARG A 304 -13.55 25.39 -16.47
N THR A 305 -13.23 25.24 -17.75
CA THR A 305 -13.82 26.09 -18.80
C THR A 305 -15.35 26.11 -18.69
N GLY A 306 -15.95 27.30 -18.68
CA GLY A 306 -17.39 27.50 -18.48
C GLY A 306 -17.83 27.68 -17.02
N ASP A 307 -17.02 27.27 -16.03
CA ASP A 307 -17.34 27.50 -14.62
C ASP A 307 -17.24 29.00 -14.27
N ILE A 308 -17.94 29.42 -13.23
CA ILE A 308 -17.83 30.79 -12.72
C ILE A 308 -16.51 30.97 -11.97
N CYS A 309 -15.75 31.98 -12.36
CA CYS A 309 -14.48 32.34 -11.75
C CYS A 309 -14.69 32.78 -10.28
N PRO A 310 -14.07 32.11 -9.30
CA PRO A 310 -14.31 32.38 -7.89
C PRO A 310 -13.58 33.64 -7.39
N VAL A 311 -12.47 34.02 -8.02
CA VAL A 311 -11.66 35.19 -7.65
C VAL A 311 -11.04 35.86 -8.88
N SER A 312 -10.98 37.19 -8.88
CA SER A 312 -10.31 37.97 -9.93
C SER A 312 -8.82 37.68 -9.93
N GLY A 313 -8.25 37.45 -11.12
CA GLY A 313 -6.82 37.20 -11.25
C GLY A 313 -6.39 36.66 -12.60
N VAL A 314 -5.11 36.33 -12.69
CA VAL A 314 -4.49 35.63 -13.81
C VAL A 314 -4.60 34.14 -13.59
N TRP A 315 -5.26 33.45 -14.51
CA TRP A 315 -5.49 32.00 -14.50
C TRP A 315 -4.72 31.34 -15.63
N ARG A 316 -4.21 30.12 -15.39
CA ARG A 316 -3.41 29.34 -16.36
C ARG A 316 -4.01 27.98 -16.61
N THR A 317 -4.03 27.54 -17.87
CA THR A 317 -4.44 26.18 -18.22
C THR A 317 -3.40 25.16 -17.74
N GLN A 318 -3.84 24.00 -17.26
CA GLN A 318 -2.91 22.90 -16.94
C GLN A 318 -2.52 22.12 -18.20
N GLU A 319 -3.43 22.07 -19.17
CA GLU A 319 -3.28 21.38 -20.43
C GLU A 319 -2.78 22.34 -21.55
N TYR A 320 -2.32 21.77 -22.66
CA TYR A 320 -2.01 22.47 -23.92
C TYR A 320 -1.07 23.69 -23.81
N GLY A 321 0.08 23.51 -23.15
CA GLY A 321 1.17 24.51 -23.17
C GLY A 321 1.02 25.68 -22.19
N GLY A 322 0.04 25.63 -21.29
CA GLY A 322 -0.01 26.53 -20.13
C GLY A 322 -0.32 27.98 -20.45
N LYS A 323 -1.41 28.24 -21.18
CA LYS A 323 -1.86 29.59 -21.54
C LYS A 323 -2.41 30.34 -20.35
N THR A 324 -2.14 31.64 -20.28
CA THR A 324 -2.59 32.52 -19.20
C THR A 324 -3.62 33.55 -19.68
N VAL A 325 -4.68 33.76 -18.89
CA VAL A 325 -5.74 34.75 -19.14
C VAL A 325 -6.07 35.49 -17.85
N ARG A 326 -6.54 36.74 -17.94
CA ARG A 326 -7.06 37.48 -16.79
C ARG A 326 -8.58 37.37 -16.76
N VAL A 327 -9.14 36.93 -15.64
CA VAL A 327 -10.58 36.71 -15.45
C VAL A 327 -11.01 37.42 -14.17
N GLU A 328 -12.14 38.11 -14.22
CA GLU A 328 -12.75 38.73 -13.05
C GLU A 328 -13.65 37.74 -12.29
N ALA A 329 -13.76 37.89 -10.97
CA ALA A 329 -14.67 37.10 -10.15
C ALA A 329 -16.11 37.25 -10.66
N GLY A 330 -16.83 36.14 -10.75
CA GLY A 330 -18.21 36.09 -11.27
C GLY A 330 -18.32 35.97 -12.80
N ALA A 331 -17.22 36.11 -13.55
CA ALA A 331 -17.21 35.83 -14.99
C ALA A 331 -17.02 34.34 -15.27
N ALA A 332 -17.59 33.83 -16.37
CA ALA A 332 -17.35 32.45 -16.80
C ALA A 332 -15.91 32.29 -17.33
N MET A 333 -15.28 31.15 -17.02
CA MET A 333 -13.94 30.84 -17.50
C MET A 333 -13.94 30.70 -19.03
N PRO A 334 -13.01 31.37 -19.74
CA PRO A 334 -13.10 31.54 -21.18
C PRO A 334 -12.88 30.24 -21.94
N ALA A 335 -13.72 29.99 -22.94
CA ALA A 335 -13.44 29.01 -23.99
C ALA A 335 -12.45 29.62 -24.99
N MET A 336 -11.31 28.97 -25.20
CA MET A 336 -10.29 29.45 -26.13
C MET A 336 -10.56 28.88 -27.54
N PRO A 337 -10.57 29.71 -28.62
CA PRO A 337 -10.91 29.26 -29.97
C PRO A 337 -9.97 28.19 -30.54
N ASP A 338 -8.73 28.13 -30.05
CA ASP A 338 -7.72 27.15 -30.46
C ASP A 338 -7.81 25.81 -29.69
N MET A 339 -8.79 25.67 -28.78
CA MET A 339 -9.09 24.44 -28.03
C MET A 339 -10.33 23.70 -28.56
N LEU A 340 -10.72 24.00 -29.80
CA LEU A 340 -11.78 23.28 -30.49
C LEU A 340 -11.23 21.96 -31.05
N VAL A 341 -11.75 20.84 -30.59
CA VAL A 341 -11.42 19.51 -31.12
C VAL A 341 -12.60 19.03 -31.96
N ARG A 342 -12.32 18.47 -33.14
CA ARG A 342 -13.35 17.79 -33.93
C ARG A 342 -13.70 16.49 -33.25
N ASP A 343 -14.96 16.32 -32.89
CA ASP A 343 -15.44 15.03 -32.42
C ASP A 343 -15.52 14.00 -33.56
N ASN A 344 -15.89 12.77 -33.23
CA ASN A 344 -15.98 11.66 -34.19
C ASN A 344 -17.09 11.86 -35.25
N LEU A 345 -17.89 12.94 -35.15
CA LEU A 345 -18.93 13.33 -36.10
C LEU A 345 -18.51 14.56 -36.92
N GLY A 346 -17.31 15.10 -36.70
CA GLY A 346 -16.73 16.22 -37.45
C GLY A 346 -17.11 17.60 -36.92
N GLU A 347 -17.87 17.68 -35.82
CA GLU A 347 -18.27 18.94 -35.18
C GLU A 347 -17.16 19.47 -34.27
N LEU A 348 -16.93 20.80 -34.32
CA LEU A 348 -15.97 21.47 -33.44
C LEU A 348 -16.60 21.61 -32.04
N LYS A 349 -16.11 20.84 -31.07
CA LYS A 349 -16.50 20.95 -29.66
C LYS A 349 -15.39 21.59 -28.84
N VAL A 350 -15.78 22.44 -27.89
CA VAL A 350 -14.86 23.04 -26.92
C VAL A 350 -14.35 21.93 -26.00
N HIS A 351 -13.05 21.64 -26.05
CA HIS A 351 -12.45 20.78 -25.04
C HIS A 351 -12.42 21.56 -23.72
N TRP A 352 -13.01 21.01 -22.66
CA TRP A 352 -12.89 21.60 -21.33
C TRP A 352 -11.44 21.45 -20.86
N VAL A 353 -10.87 22.51 -20.29
CA VAL A 353 -9.54 22.53 -19.68
C VAL A 353 -9.63 22.99 -18.24
N THR A 354 -8.61 22.66 -17.46
CA THR A 354 -8.52 23.02 -16.05
C THR A 354 -7.70 24.28 -15.89
N TRP A 355 -8.27 25.30 -15.26
CA TRP A 355 -7.62 26.56 -14.97
C TRP A 355 -7.15 26.61 -13.53
N ARG A 356 -5.93 27.10 -13.30
CA ARG A 356 -5.36 27.34 -11.97
C ARG A 356 -4.98 28.80 -11.82
N LEU A 357 -5.36 29.40 -10.69
CA LEU A 357 -4.98 30.77 -10.37
C LEU A 357 -3.46 30.86 -10.20
N VAL A 358 -2.84 31.80 -10.90
CA VAL A 358 -1.42 32.12 -10.84
C VAL A 358 -1.17 33.38 -10.01
N THR A 359 -2.04 34.39 -10.15
CA THR A 359 -1.89 35.67 -9.47
C THR A 359 -3.26 36.29 -9.23
N ARG A 360 -3.58 36.64 -7.99
CA ARG A 360 -4.83 37.34 -7.66
C ARG A 360 -4.71 38.83 -8.04
N ALA A 361 -5.79 39.42 -8.53
CA ALA A 361 -5.88 40.84 -8.89
C ALA A 361 -6.18 41.74 -7.69
#